data_AF-A0A820PUY5-F1
#
_entry.id   AF-A0A820PUY5-F1
#
_cell.length_a   1.000
_cell.length_b   1.000
_cell.length_c   1.000
_cell.angle_alpha   90.00
_cell.angle_beta   90.00
_cell.angle_gamma   90.00
#
_symmetry.space_group_name_H-M   'P 1'
#
loop_
_entity.id
_entity.type
_entity.pdbx_description
1 polymer ?
#
loop_
_entity_poly.entity_id
_entity_poly.type
_entity_poly.pdbx_seq_one_letter_code
_entity_poly.pdbx_strand_id
1 'polypeptide(L)'
;GIIFRSFGVLLWEIATLAEQPYQGYGNEEVVHYVRYGNITLERPPNCPEILHKLMRACWTFSPGDRISFRLIVDKLVPYENEDFRLNAYYHTKPHPEQDQILIVTSD
;
A
#
# COMPACT_ATOMS: atom_id res chain seq x y z
N GLY A 1 6.53 -5.90 -5.89
CA GLY A 1 6.08 -7.15 -5.25
C GLY A 1 5.76 -6.94 -3.79
N ILE A 2 6.82 -6.90 -2.97
CA ILE A 2 6.76 -6.84 -1.50
C ILE A 2 6.26 -5.49 -0.97
N ILE A 3 6.70 -4.37 -1.54
CA ILE A 3 6.37 -3.01 -1.04
C ILE A 3 4.85 -2.81 -0.88
N PHE A 4 4.07 -3.25 -1.87
CA PHE A 4 2.60 -3.14 -1.82
C PHE A 4 1.98 -4.04 -0.75
N ARG A 5 2.53 -5.24 -0.53
CA ARG A 5 2.05 -6.14 0.53
C ARG A 5 2.31 -5.54 1.91
N SER A 6 3.50 -4.96 2.11
CA SER A 6 3.87 -4.23 3.32
C SER A 6 2.98 -3.01 3.55
N PHE A 7 2.65 -2.26 2.49
CA PHE A 7 1.70 -1.15 2.60
C PHE A 7 0.29 -1.60 3.03
N GLY A 8 -0.17 -2.76 2.55
CA GLY A 8 -1.42 -3.35 3.03
C GLY A 8 -1.39 -3.70 4.53
N VAL A 9 -0.24 -4.19 5.04
CA VAL A 9 -0.03 -4.41 6.48
C VAL A 9 -0.05 -3.09 7.24
N LEU A 10 0.61 -2.05 6.73
CA LEU A 10 0.58 -0.71 7.33
C LEU A 10 -0.84 -0.15 7.44
N LEU A 11 -1.66 -0.30 6.39
CA LEU A 11 -3.06 0.11 6.43
C LEU A 11 -3.84 -0.64 7.53
N TRP A 12 -3.55 -1.95 7.69
CA TRP A 12 -4.17 -2.77 8.72
C TRP A 12 -3.77 -2.28 10.11
N GLU A 13 -2.49 -2.00 10.34
CA GLU A 13 -1.98 -1.45 11.60
C GLU A 13 -2.62 -0.09 11.92
N ILE A 14 -2.81 0.79 10.94
CA ILE A 14 -3.54 2.05 11.13
C ILE A 14 -4.98 1.79 11.59
N ALA A 15 -5.65 0.80 10.97
CA ALA A 15 -7.04 0.48 11.28
C ALA A 15 -7.22 -0.22 12.65
N THR A 16 -6.18 -0.91 13.15
CA THR A 16 -6.19 -1.57 14.46
C THR A 16 -5.53 -0.77 15.58
N LEU A 17 -5.08 0.47 15.31
CA LEU A 17 -4.31 1.26 16.27
C LEU A 17 -3.01 0.56 16.69
N ALA A 18 -2.30 0.01 15.71
CA ALA A 18 -1.02 -0.68 15.81
C ALA A 18 -1.06 -2.00 16.62
N GLU A 19 -2.13 -2.78 16.47
CA GLU A 19 -2.09 -4.17 16.94
C GLU A 19 -1.01 -4.98 16.22
N GLN A 20 -0.54 -6.04 16.88
CA GLN A 20 0.43 -6.97 16.29
C GLN A 20 -0.21 -7.72 15.11
N PRO A 21 0.30 -7.60 13.88
CA PRO A 21 -0.19 -8.40 12.76
C PRO A 21 0.20 -9.88 12.94
N TYR A 22 -0.66 -10.78 12.45
CA TYR A 22 -0.49 -12.23 12.50
C TYR A 22 -0.27 -12.77 13.92
N GLN A 23 -1.05 -12.30 14.89
CA GLN A 23 -1.00 -12.83 16.25
C GLN A 23 -1.19 -14.36 16.26
N GLY A 24 -0.35 -15.05 17.03
CA GLY A 24 -0.41 -16.51 17.15
C GLY A 24 0.42 -17.30 16.13
N TYR A 25 1.10 -16.64 15.18
CA TYR A 25 1.99 -17.29 14.21
C TYR A 25 3.47 -17.03 14.52
N GLY A 26 4.32 -18.01 14.21
CA GLY A 26 5.78 -17.88 14.29
C GLY A 26 6.37 -17.06 13.13
N ASN A 27 7.57 -16.52 13.33
CA ASN A 27 8.24 -15.65 12.35
C ASN A 27 8.41 -16.33 10.96
N GLU A 28 8.78 -17.61 10.93
CA GLU A 28 8.94 -18.35 9.67
C GLU A 28 7.61 -18.53 8.93
N GLU A 29 6.54 -18.80 9.66
CA GLU A 29 5.19 -18.93 9.11
C GLU A 29 4.72 -17.61 8.52
N VAL A 30 4.93 -16.49 9.23
CA VAL A 30 4.61 -15.14 8.75
C VAL A 30 5.37 -14.80 7.48
N VAL A 31 6.67 -15.09 7.42
CA VAL A 31 7.48 -14.86 6.20
C VAL A 31 6.92 -15.68 5.03
N HIS A 32 6.54 -16.93 5.28
CA HIS A 32 5.93 -17.78 4.27
C HIS A 32 4.59 -17.18 3.78
N TYR A 33 3.71 -16.73 4.68
CA TYR A 33 2.43 -16.14 4.30
C TYR A 33 2.56 -14.85 3.50
N VAL A 34 3.45 -13.95 3.92
CA VAL A 34 3.65 -12.67 3.23
C VAL A 34 4.25 -12.88 1.84
N ARG A 35 5.16 -13.85 1.67
CA ARG A 35 5.80 -14.13 0.38
C ARG A 35 4.88 -14.87 -0.58
N TYR A 36 4.19 -15.91 -0.12
CA TYR A 36 3.43 -16.81 -0.97
C TYR A 36 1.93 -16.51 -1.01
N GLY A 37 1.44 -15.56 -0.20
CA GLY A 37 0.08 -15.05 -0.26
C GLY A 37 -0.99 -16.00 0.28
N ASN A 38 -0.61 -17.01 1.07
CA ASN A 38 -1.53 -18.03 1.56
C ASN A 38 -2.51 -17.53 2.64
N ILE A 39 -2.15 -16.48 3.40
CA ILE A 39 -2.99 -15.92 4.48
C ILE A 39 -2.93 -14.39 4.44
N THR A 40 -4.10 -13.73 4.47
CA THR A 40 -4.24 -12.28 4.60
C THR A 40 -4.87 -11.95 5.95
N LEU A 41 -4.49 -10.82 6.55
CA LEU A 41 -5.09 -10.36 7.80
C LEU A 41 -6.60 -10.13 7.65
N GLU A 42 -7.35 -10.42 8.71
CA GLU A 42 -8.79 -10.20 8.76
C GLU A 42 -9.12 -8.70 8.80
N ARG A 43 -10.34 -8.35 8.37
CA ARG A 43 -10.83 -6.97 8.45
C ARG A 43 -11.03 -6.58 9.92
N PRO A 44 -10.39 -5.51 10.42
CA PRO A 44 -10.62 -5.03 11.78
C PRO A 44 -12.07 -4.58 12.02
N PRO A 45 -12.59 -4.68 13.25
CA PRO A 45 -13.88 -4.12 13.60
C PRO A 45 -13.88 -2.60 13.37
N ASN A 46 -14.99 -2.07 12.86
CA ASN A 46 -15.14 -0.64 12.52
C ASN A 46 -14.16 -0.09 11.46
N CYS A 47 -13.44 -0.95 10.73
CA CYS A 47 -12.54 -0.51 9.67
C CYS A 47 -13.35 0.13 8.51
N PRO A 48 -13.01 1.37 8.09
CA PRO A 48 -13.62 2.02 6.94
C PRO A 48 -13.50 1.17 5.67
N GLU A 49 -14.58 1.11 4.90
CA GLU A 49 -14.66 0.28 3.70
C GLU A 49 -13.56 0.60 2.67
N ILE A 50 -13.19 1.88 2.56
CA ILE A 50 -12.11 2.33 1.66
C ILE A 50 -10.76 1.72 2.05
N LEU A 51 -10.43 1.68 3.34
CA LEU A 51 -9.18 1.10 3.83
C LEU A 51 -9.17 -0.41 3.59
N HIS A 52 -10.28 -1.09 3.89
CA HIS A 52 -10.39 -2.53 3.63
C HIS A 52 -10.19 -2.87 2.14
N LYS A 53 -10.82 -2.12 1.23
CA LYS A 53 -10.64 -2.30 -0.22
C LYS A 53 -9.19 -2.07 -0.65
N LEU A 54 -8.53 -1.06 -0.10
CA LEU A 54 -7.11 -0.79 -0.37
C LEU A 54 -6.21 -1.93 0.15
N MET A 55 -6.43 -2.42 1.38
CA MET A 55 -5.70 -3.58 1.93
C MET A 55 -5.80 -4.80 0.99
N ARG A 56 -7.03 -5.13 0.54
CA ARG A 56 -7.26 -6.25 -0.38
C ARG A 56 -6.55 -6.06 -1.73
N ALA A 57 -6.60 -4.85 -2.30
CA ALA A 57 -5.90 -4.54 -3.53
C ALA A 57 -4.37 -4.66 -3.38
N CYS A 58 -3.83 -4.25 -2.22
CA CYS A 58 -2.42 -4.39 -1.87
C CYS A 58 -1.96 -5.85 -1.73
N TRP A 59 -2.83 -6.73 -1.24
CA TRP A 59 -2.53 -8.15 -1.04
C TRP A 59 -2.86 -9.05 -2.24
N THR A 60 -3.39 -8.49 -3.33
CA THR A 60 -3.72 -9.26 -4.54
C THR A 60 -2.47 -9.93 -5.13
N PHE A 61 -2.58 -11.23 -5.41
CA PHE A 61 -1.45 -12.08 -5.79
C PHE A 61 -1.02 -11.88 -7.24
N SER A 62 -2.00 -11.68 -8.13
CA SER A 62 -1.78 -11.41 -9.55
C SER A 62 -0.97 -10.12 -9.73
N PRO A 63 0.23 -10.20 -10.35
CA PRO A 63 1.02 -9.02 -10.64
C PRO A 63 0.30 -8.01 -11.56
N GLY A 64 -0.61 -8.50 -12.42
CA GLY A 64 -1.38 -7.68 -13.36
C GLY A 64 -2.53 -6.91 -12.71
N ASP A 65 -3.08 -7.43 -11.61
CA ASP A 65 -4.20 -6.79 -10.88
C ASP A 65 -3.73 -5.93 -9.71
N ARG A 66 -2.41 -5.81 -9.52
CA ARG A 66 -1.86 -5.04 -8.41
C ARG A 66 -2.05 -3.55 -8.66
N ILE A 67 -2.78 -2.92 -7.75
CA ILE A 67 -2.98 -1.47 -7.73
C ILE A 67 -1.63 -0.73 -7.66
N SER A 68 -1.42 0.25 -8.54
CA SER A 68 -0.24 1.12 -8.48
C SER A 68 -0.36 2.11 -7.32
N PHE A 69 0.77 2.62 -6.82
CA PHE A 69 0.73 3.67 -5.78
C PHE A 69 -0.04 4.90 -6.25
N ARG A 70 0.03 5.24 -7.54
CA ARG A 70 -0.79 6.32 -8.12
C ARG A 70 -2.27 6.06 -7.89
N LEU A 71 -2.76 4.87 -8.23
CA LEU A 71 -4.18 4.52 -8.07
C LEU A 71 -4.61 4.41 -6.60
N ILE A 72 -3.69 4.04 -5.69
CA ILE A 72 -3.94 4.12 -4.23
C ILE A 72 -4.17 5.58 -3.84
N VAL A 73 -3.26 6.48 -4.23
CA VAL A 73 -3.38 7.91 -3.90
C VAL A 73 -4.62 8.51 -4.54
N ASP A 74 -4.94 8.19 -5.81
CA ASP A 74 -6.17 8.65 -6.49
C ASP A 74 -7.44 8.34 -5.68
N LYS A 75 -7.49 7.18 -5.01
CA LYS A 75 -8.60 6.76 -4.15
C LYS A 75 -8.66 7.51 -2.81
N LEU A 76 -7.53 8.07 -2.37
CA LEU A 76 -7.37 8.78 -1.10
C LEU A 76 -7.42 10.31 -1.25
N VAL A 77 -7.14 10.86 -2.45
CA VAL A 77 -7.23 12.30 -2.75
C VAL A 77 -8.53 12.94 -2.26
N PRO A 78 -9.72 12.32 -2.39
CA PRO A 78 -10.95 12.93 -1.87
C PRO A 78 -10.96 13.20 -0.35
N TYR A 79 -10.04 12.59 0.41
CA TYR A 79 -9.90 12.72 1.86
C TYR A 79 -8.66 13.53 2.28
N GLU A 80 -7.95 14.13 1.32
CA GLU A 80 -6.73 14.89 1.62
C GLU A 80 -7.02 16.20 2.34
N ASN A 81 -6.04 16.68 3.10
CA ASN A 81 -6.06 18.02 3.68
C ASN A 81 -5.36 19.04 2.76
N GLU A 82 -5.47 20.32 3.10
CA GLU A 82 -4.86 21.41 2.34
C GLU A 82 -3.33 21.30 2.28
N ASP A 83 -2.70 20.87 3.38
CA ASP A 83 -1.24 20.68 3.45
C ASP A 83 -0.74 19.64 2.43
N PHE A 84 -1.39 18.47 2.37
CA PHE A 84 -1.06 17.44 1.39
C PHE A 84 -1.30 17.94 -0.04
N ARG A 85 -2.39 18.69 -0.27
CA ARG A 85 -2.70 19.24 -1.60
C ARG A 85 -1.62 20.18 -2.12
N LEU A 86 -1.05 21.01 -1.24
CA LEU A 86 -0.05 22.00 -1.61
C LEU A 86 1.37 21.42 -1.72
N ASN A 87 1.69 20.39 -0.92
CA ASN A 87 3.06 19.93 -0.73
C ASN A 87 3.37 18.54 -1.29
N ALA A 88 2.36 17.71 -1.60
CA ALA A 88 2.61 16.34 -2.04
C ALA A 88 3.19 16.28 -3.46
N TYR A 89 4.24 15.46 -3.65
CA TYR A 89 4.80 15.12 -4.96
C TYR A 89 3.73 14.71 -5.99
N TYR A 90 2.68 14.02 -5.53
CA TYR A 90 1.55 13.60 -6.36
C TYR A 90 0.88 14.75 -7.15
N HIS A 91 0.86 15.96 -6.57
CA HIS A 91 0.28 17.18 -7.16
C HIS A 91 1.32 18.08 -7.86
N THR A 92 2.61 17.79 -7.70
CA THR A 92 3.64 18.50 -8.45
C THR A 92 3.47 18.20 -9.93
N LYS A 93 3.40 19.25 -10.76
CA LYS A 93 3.40 19.07 -12.22
C LYS A 93 4.72 18.39 -12.59
N PRO A 94 4.72 17.42 -13.54
CA PRO A 94 5.98 16.85 -13.99
C PRO A 94 6.89 17.99 -14.46
N HIS A 95 8.04 18.12 -13.81
CA HIS A 95 9.10 19.01 -14.28
C HIS A 95 9.67 18.36 -15.55
N PRO A 96 9.66 19.03 -16.72
CA PRO A 96 10.09 18.43 -17.99
C PRO A 96 11.52 17.87 -18.01
N GLU A 97 12.33 18.15 -16.98
CA GLU A 97 13.76 17.83 -16.92
C GLU A 97 14.10 16.58 -16.10
N GLN A 98 13.16 16.01 -15.31
CA GLN A 98 13.45 14.86 -14.44
C GLN A 98 13.23 13.50 -15.13
N ASP A 99 12.53 13.45 -16.25
CA ASP A 99 12.35 12.21 -17.04
C ASP A 99 13.62 11.81 -17.81
N GLN A 100 14.63 12.67 -17.93
CA GLN A 100 15.90 12.33 -18.60
C GLN A 100 16.86 11.51 -17.72
N ILE A 101 16.67 11.50 -16.40
CA ILE A 101 17.62 10.87 -15.47
C ILE A 101 17.19 9.43 -15.10
N LEU A 102 15.89 9.11 -15.14
CA LEU A 102 15.39 7.78 -14.78
C LEU A 102 15.48 6.71 -15.87
N ILE A 103 15.82 7.07 -17.12
CA ILE A 103 16.01 6.12 -18.22
C ILE A 103 17.48 5.70 -18.42
N VAL A 104 18.41 6.23 -17.61
CA VAL A 104 19.86 6.00 -17.79
C VAL A 104 20.46 5.07 -16.72
N THR A 105 19.72 4.68 -15.69
CA THR A 105 20.17 3.62 -14.76
C THR A 105 19.44 2.32 -15.07
N SER A 106 19.75 1.75 -16.22
CA SER A 106 19.44 0.37 -16.59
C SER A 106 20.64 -0.18 -17.34
N ASP A 107 21.71 -0.42 -16.58
CA ASP A 107 22.76 -1.40 -16.84
C ASP A 107 23.05 -2.13 -15.52
#